data_AF-A0A7Y2GSU8-F1
#
_entry.id   AF-A0A7Y2GSU8-F1
#
_cell.length_a   1.000
_cell.length_b   1.000
_cell.length_c   1.000
_cell.angle_alpha   90.00
_cell.angle_beta   90.00
_cell.angle_gamma   90.00
#
_symmetry.space_group_name_H-M   'P 1'
#
loop_
_entity.id
_entity.type
_entity.pdbx_description
1 polymer ?
#
loop_
_entity_poly.entity_id
_entity_poly.type
_entity_poly.pdbx_seq_one_letter_code
_entity_poly.pdbx_strand_id
1 'polypeptide(L)'
;MSEPADRTEYLSLNEVAERRGLHYMTVYRHVRTGRLPAIKEGGEWRVLASDLDQQDRRGSQGRPGHADIGYRVPALASRLVSGDEPGAWGIVESCLSAGADAAEVHHQLIIPAIHSIGDGWCDGELGVVDEHTATAISKRVVSRLGPLMRAKGRSRGTIVLGAVAHDTHALAVSIVADILRASHYNVIDLGGNTPVESFIDAIGMADQCRALGLSVSVTADDQVRATVSAVRLTAPTLPIVIGGTGVESADHAVQLGSAGYAANSRDVVPVFEQAIASAADKPLTDRPT
;
A
#
# COMPACT_ATOMS: atom_id res chain seq x y z
N MET A 1 51.91 -0.26 -16.28
CA MET A 1 50.89 -1.33 -16.21
C MET A 1 50.68 -1.61 -14.73
N SER A 2 49.65 -1.02 -14.13
CA SER A 2 49.35 -1.22 -12.71
C SER A 2 48.07 -2.05 -12.62
N GLU A 3 48.18 -3.21 -11.97
CA GLU A 3 47.06 -4.12 -11.67
C GLU A 3 45.94 -3.39 -10.92
N PRO A 4 44.66 -3.69 -11.19
CA PRO A 4 43.59 -3.29 -10.29
C PRO A 4 43.61 -4.26 -9.09
N ALA A 5 43.94 -3.73 -7.91
CA ALA A 5 43.73 -4.43 -6.66
C ALA A 5 42.21 -4.60 -6.42
N ASP A 6 41.67 -5.76 -6.74
CA ASP A 6 40.34 -6.17 -6.30
C ASP A 6 40.40 -6.44 -4.79
N ARG A 7 40.24 -5.38 -3.99
CA ARG A 7 40.14 -5.51 -2.52
C ARG A 7 38.80 -6.17 -2.21
N THR A 8 38.85 -7.46 -1.93
CA THR A 8 37.74 -8.24 -1.36
C THR A 8 37.32 -7.63 -0.02
N GLU A 9 36.34 -6.73 -0.05
CA GLU A 9 35.83 -6.01 1.12
C GLU A 9 34.68 -6.79 1.77
N TYR A 10 34.81 -7.10 3.06
CA TYR A 10 33.79 -7.79 3.84
C TYR A 10 33.14 -6.84 4.84
N LEU A 11 31.81 -6.84 4.90
CA LEU A 11 30.99 -6.03 5.79
C LEU A 11 30.37 -6.89 6.90
N SER A 12 30.31 -6.35 8.10
CA SER A 12 29.53 -6.91 9.21
C SER A 12 28.03 -6.77 8.93
N LEU A 13 27.20 -7.58 9.59
CA LEU A 13 25.74 -7.49 9.40
C LEU A 13 25.16 -6.14 9.84
N ASN A 14 25.80 -5.42 10.77
CA ASN A 14 25.40 -4.07 11.15
C ASN A 14 25.67 -3.07 10.02
N GLU A 15 26.84 -3.15 9.39
CA GLU A 15 27.18 -2.30 8.24
C GLU A 15 26.28 -2.62 7.03
N VAL A 16 25.94 -3.90 6.83
CA VAL A 16 24.96 -4.28 5.80
C VAL A 16 23.56 -3.76 6.14
N ALA A 17 23.15 -3.85 7.41
CA ALA A 17 21.88 -3.32 7.89
C ALA A 17 21.79 -1.81 7.67
N GLU A 18 22.84 -1.07 8.00
CA GLU A 18 22.92 0.37 7.77
C GLU A 18 22.92 0.71 6.27
N ARG A 19 23.76 0.04 5.47
CA ARG A 19 23.88 0.27 4.02
C ARG A 19 22.61 -0.06 3.24
N ARG A 20 21.84 -1.05 3.69
CA ARG A 20 20.52 -1.42 3.12
C ARG A 20 19.35 -0.72 3.83
N GLY A 21 19.62 0.01 4.91
CA GLY A 21 18.65 0.51 5.88
C GLY A 21 17.72 -0.56 6.46
N LEU A 22 18.13 -1.83 6.48
CA LEU A 22 17.35 -2.93 7.04
C LEU A 22 17.57 -3.02 8.55
N HIS A 23 16.60 -3.55 9.30
CA HIS A 23 16.85 -3.90 10.70
C HIS A 23 17.88 -5.05 10.77
N TYR A 24 18.76 -5.04 11.78
CA TYR A 24 19.80 -6.06 11.96
C TYR A 24 19.24 -7.49 11.92
N MET A 25 18.09 -7.73 12.59
CA MET A 25 17.42 -9.04 12.56
C MET A 25 16.96 -9.49 11.17
N THR A 26 16.66 -8.56 10.26
CA THR A 26 16.32 -8.86 8.88
C THR A 26 17.55 -9.33 8.10
N VAL A 27 18.69 -8.64 8.27
CA VAL A 27 19.97 -9.04 7.64
C VAL A 27 20.45 -10.37 8.19
N TYR A 28 20.42 -10.54 9.52
CA TYR A 28 20.75 -11.80 10.19
C TYR A 28 19.86 -12.95 9.69
N ARG A 29 18.55 -12.70 9.51
CA ARG A 29 17.61 -13.68 8.93
C ARG A 29 17.98 -14.01 7.48
N HIS A 30 18.36 -13.05 6.65
CA HIS A 30 18.79 -13.32 5.27
C HIS A 30 20.04 -14.20 5.22
N VAL A 31 21.01 -13.94 6.08
CA VAL A 31 22.20 -14.79 6.20
C VAL A 31 21.83 -16.19 6.68
N ARG A 32 20.99 -16.30 7.71
CA ARG A 32 20.61 -17.60 8.28
C ARG A 32 19.75 -18.45 7.34
N THR A 33 18.98 -17.82 6.46
CA THR A 33 18.15 -18.48 5.45
C THR A 33 18.87 -18.67 4.11
N GLY A 34 20.15 -18.29 4.01
CA GLY A 34 20.97 -18.45 2.80
C GLY A 34 20.64 -17.47 1.67
N ARG A 35 19.81 -16.45 1.93
CA ARG A 35 19.43 -15.40 0.96
C ARG A 35 20.52 -14.35 0.76
N LEU A 36 21.40 -14.21 1.75
CA LEU A 36 22.57 -13.36 1.66
C LEU A 36 23.80 -14.23 1.95
N PRO A 37 24.65 -14.48 0.94
CA PRO A 37 25.90 -15.20 1.14
C PRO A 37 26.74 -14.49 2.21
N ALA A 38 27.12 -15.23 3.23
CA ALA A 38 27.97 -14.73 4.29
C ALA A 38 28.90 -15.83 4.77
N ILE A 39 30.11 -15.44 5.15
CA ILE A 39 31.06 -16.30 5.84
C ILE A 39 31.03 -15.98 7.33
N LYS A 40 31.34 -16.98 8.15
CA LYS A 40 31.47 -16.78 9.60
C LYS A 40 32.94 -16.76 9.96
N GLU A 41 33.46 -15.61 10.36
CA GLU A 41 34.86 -15.40 10.76
C GLU A 41 34.90 -14.82 12.18
N GLY A 42 35.73 -15.40 13.06
CA GLY A 42 35.88 -14.91 14.43
C GLY A 42 34.61 -14.94 15.30
N GLY A 43 33.57 -15.67 14.89
CA GLY A 43 32.27 -15.72 15.58
C GLY A 43 31.20 -14.79 15.00
N GLU A 44 31.58 -13.89 14.09
CA GLU A 44 30.68 -12.92 13.45
C GLU A 44 30.40 -13.28 11.99
N TRP A 45 29.22 -12.90 11.51
CA TRP A 45 28.85 -13.07 10.10
C TRP A 45 29.34 -11.88 9.28
N ARG A 46 30.00 -12.17 8.17
CA ARG A 46 30.56 -11.20 7.24
C ARG A 46 30.06 -11.46 5.82
N VAL A 47 29.59 -10.41 5.16
CA VAL A 47 29.02 -10.44 3.82
C VAL A 47 29.99 -9.74 2.88
N LEU A 48 30.23 -10.33 1.72
CA LEU A 48 31.11 -9.74 0.73
C LEU A 48 30.42 -8.52 0.08
N ALA A 49 31.10 -7.36 0.04
CA ALA A 49 30.53 -6.11 -0.47
C ALA A 49 30.10 -6.23 -1.94
N SER A 50 30.83 -6.99 -2.76
CA SER A 50 30.47 -7.23 -4.16
C SER A 50 29.19 -8.04 -4.31
N ASP A 51 28.87 -8.95 -3.39
CA ASP A 51 27.63 -9.74 -3.43
C ASP A 51 26.41 -8.84 -3.17
N LEU A 52 26.59 -7.83 -2.33
CA LEU A 52 25.57 -6.81 -2.10
C LEU A 52 25.37 -5.95 -3.36
N ASP A 53 26.44 -5.43 -3.94
CA ASP A 53 26.37 -4.58 -5.13
C ASP A 53 25.80 -5.34 -6.35
N GLN A 54 26.10 -6.63 -6.47
CA GLN A 54 25.51 -7.50 -7.50
C GLN A 54 24.01 -7.75 -7.28
N GLN A 55 23.56 -7.89 -6.03
CA GLN A 55 22.12 -7.97 -5.72
C GLN A 55 21.39 -6.65 -5.97
N ASP A 56 22.01 -5.49 -5.69
CA ASP A 56 21.43 -4.18 -6.00
C ASP A 56 21.28 -3.97 -7.52
N ARG A 57 22.28 -4.39 -8.31
CA ARG A 57 22.19 -4.38 -9.78
C ARG A 57 21.13 -5.35 -10.29
N ARG A 58 20.99 -6.55 -9.70
CA ARG A 58 19.90 -7.49 -10.02
C ARG A 58 18.51 -6.98 -9.60
N GLY A 59 18.41 -6.15 -8.55
CA GLY A 59 17.15 -5.49 -8.18
C GLY A 59 16.59 -4.57 -9.27
N SER A 60 17.45 -4.09 -10.19
CA SER A 60 17.05 -3.26 -11.34
C SER A 60 16.72 -4.05 -12.61
N GLN A 61 17.04 -5.35 -12.66
CA GLN A 61 16.74 -6.22 -13.80
C GLN A 61 15.86 -7.38 -13.34
N GLY A 62 14.54 -7.25 -13.54
CA GLY A 62 13.55 -8.33 -13.50
C GLY A 62 13.63 -9.29 -12.31
N ARG A 63 12.88 -9.00 -11.24
CA ARG A 63 12.76 -9.88 -10.06
C ARG A 63 12.43 -11.33 -10.47
N PRO A 64 13.22 -12.34 -10.04
CA PRO A 64 12.88 -13.74 -10.28
C PRO A 64 11.63 -14.13 -9.50
N GLY A 65 10.60 -14.63 -10.21
CA GLY A 65 9.41 -15.33 -9.72
C GLY A 65 8.76 -14.79 -8.44
N HIS A 66 7.69 -13.97 -8.57
CA HIS A 66 6.73 -13.76 -7.48
C HIS A 66 6.38 -15.13 -6.88
N ALA A 67 6.63 -15.34 -5.59
CA ALA A 67 6.04 -16.49 -4.92
C ALA A 67 4.52 -16.29 -5.02
N ASP A 68 3.82 -17.17 -5.75
CA ASP A 68 2.36 -17.20 -5.70
C ASP A 68 1.99 -17.51 -4.25
N ILE A 69 1.53 -16.50 -3.53
CA ILE A 69 1.07 -16.62 -2.14
C ILE A 69 -0.46 -16.74 -2.07
N GLY A 70 -1.14 -16.67 -3.22
CA GLY A 70 -2.60 -16.75 -3.31
C GLY A 70 -3.17 -18.07 -2.80
N TYR A 71 -2.40 -19.17 -2.91
CA TYR A 71 -2.80 -20.46 -2.34
C TYR A 71 -3.04 -20.44 -0.81
N ARG A 72 -2.55 -19.40 -0.11
CA ARG A 72 -2.75 -19.23 1.35
C ARG A 72 -4.02 -18.45 1.71
N VAL A 73 -4.76 -17.93 0.73
CA VAL A 73 -6.01 -17.18 0.95
C VAL A 73 -7.01 -17.95 1.81
N PRO A 74 -7.34 -19.23 1.54
CA PRO A 74 -8.29 -19.97 2.38
C PRO A 74 -7.82 -20.14 3.82
N ALA A 75 -6.51 -20.33 4.02
CA ALA A 75 -5.92 -20.47 5.34
C ALA A 75 -5.98 -19.15 6.11
N LEU A 76 -5.72 -18.01 5.46
CA LEU A 76 -5.87 -16.70 6.09
C LEU A 76 -7.34 -16.43 6.44
N ALA A 77 -8.26 -16.64 5.49
CA ALA A 77 -9.69 -16.42 5.72
C ALA A 77 -10.23 -17.22 6.91
N SER A 78 -9.87 -18.50 7.00
CA SER A 78 -10.23 -19.36 8.13
C SER A 78 -9.73 -18.82 9.46
N ARG A 79 -8.47 -18.32 9.52
CA ARG A 79 -7.90 -17.75 10.75
C ARG A 79 -8.61 -16.46 11.17
N LEU A 80 -8.92 -15.59 10.20
CA LEU A 80 -9.66 -14.34 10.42
C LEU A 80 -11.06 -14.64 10.99
N VAL A 81 -11.81 -15.55 10.37
CA VAL A 81 -13.15 -15.97 10.82
C VAL A 81 -13.11 -16.59 12.22
N SER A 82 -12.15 -17.48 12.48
CA SER A 82 -12.02 -18.16 13.77
C SER A 82 -11.53 -17.29 14.94
N GLY A 83 -11.21 -16.01 14.69
CA GLY A 83 -10.69 -15.12 15.72
C GLY A 83 -9.19 -15.27 16.01
N ASP A 84 -8.45 -16.06 15.24
CA ASP A 84 -7.03 -16.35 15.46
C ASP A 84 -6.12 -15.25 14.85
N GLU A 85 -6.08 -14.09 15.50
CA GLU A 85 -5.23 -12.98 15.10
C GLU A 85 -3.72 -13.33 15.06
N PRO A 86 -3.14 -14.03 16.07
CA PRO A 86 -1.75 -14.47 16.00
C PRO A 86 -1.47 -15.38 14.81
N GLY A 87 -2.36 -16.33 14.52
CA GLY A 87 -2.25 -17.24 13.38
C GLY A 87 -2.40 -16.52 12.03
N ALA A 88 -3.35 -15.59 11.91
CA ALA A 88 -3.52 -14.76 10.73
C ALA A 88 -2.26 -13.93 10.44
N TRP A 89 -1.69 -13.29 11.46
CA TRP A 89 -0.42 -12.58 11.33
C TRP A 89 0.73 -13.53 10.97
N GLY A 90 0.78 -14.73 11.55
CA GLY A 90 1.82 -15.72 11.24
C GLY A 90 1.84 -16.12 9.76
N ILE A 91 0.68 -16.21 9.10
CA ILE A 91 0.61 -16.45 7.65
C ILE A 91 1.23 -15.27 6.89
N VAL A 92 0.82 -14.04 7.21
CA VAL A 92 1.33 -12.82 6.57
C VAL A 92 2.85 -12.69 6.77
N GLU A 93 3.34 -12.86 7.99
CA GLU A 93 4.76 -12.81 8.31
C GLU A 93 5.56 -13.90 7.58
N SER A 94 4.99 -15.09 7.39
CA SER A 94 5.63 -16.16 6.62
C SER A 94 5.78 -15.79 5.14
N CYS A 95 4.79 -15.13 4.54
CA CYS A 95 4.87 -14.64 3.16
C CYS A 95 5.94 -13.56 3.01
N LEU A 96 5.95 -12.57 3.91
CA LEU A 96 6.99 -11.54 3.95
C LEU A 96 8.38 -12.15 4.14
N SER A 97 8.51 -13.13 5.04
CA SER A 97 9.77 -13.86 5.25
C SER A 97 10.15 -14.72 4.06
N ALA A 98 9.19 -15.17 3.26
CA ALA A 98 9.38 -15.85 1.99
C ALA A 98 9.68 -14.87 0.84
N GLY A 99 9.81 -13.57 1.11
CA GLY A 99 10.28 -12.58 0.15
C GLY A 99 9.18 -11.94 -0.67
N ALA A 100 7.90 -12.22 -0.35
CA ALA A 100 6.81 -11.42 -0.87
C ALA A 100 6.98 -9.98 -0.36
N ASP A 101 6.84 -9.00 -1.25
CA ASP A 101 6.71 -7.62 -0.82
C ASP A 101 5.30 -7.36 -0.27
N ALA A 102 5.18 -6.28 0.49
CA ALA A 102 3.96 -6.03 1.23
C ALA A 102 2.79 -5.57 0.32
N ALA A 103 3.07 -5.11 -0.91
CA ALA A 103 2.04 -4.88 -1.92
C ALA A 103 1.50 -6.22 -2.46
N GLU A 104 2.37 -7.18 -2.75
CA GLU A 104 1.96 -8.54 -3.12
C GLU A 104 1.10 -9.19 -2.02
N VAL A 105 1.44 -9.00 -0.74
CA VAL A 105 0.63 -9.46 0.40
C VAL A 105 -0.77 -8.85 0.38
N HIS A 106 -0.91 -7.56 0.10
CA HIS A 106 -2.23 -6.94 -0.06
C HIS A 106 -3.00 -7.54 -1.24
N HIS A 107 -2.40 -7.57 -2.43
CA HIS A 107 -3.07 -7.94 -3.67
C HIS A 107 -3.40 -9.43 -3.80
N GLN A 108 -2.53 -10.32 -3.31
CA GLN A 108 -2.66 -11.76 -3.52
C GLN A 108 -3.20 -12.50 -2.30
N LEU A 109 -3.16 -11.88 -1.11
CA LEU A 109 -3.50 -12.56 0.14
C LEU A 109 -4.60 -11.86 0.94
N ILE A 110 -4.39 -10.62 1.37
CA ILE A 110 -5.32 -9.92 2.28
C ILE A 110 -6.63 -9.58 1.57
N ILE A 111 -6.57 -8.91 0.41
CA ILE A 111 -7.77 -8.49 -0.33
C ILE A 111 -8.63 -9.69 -0.75
N PRO A 112 -8.07 -10.75 -1.38
CA PRO A 112 -8.87 -11.92 -1.73
C PRO A 112 -9.48 -12.63 -0.52
N ALA A 113 -8.78 -12.68 0.64
CA ALA A 113 -9.33 -13.27 1.85
C ALA A 113 -10.54 -12.48 2.36
N ILE A 114 -10.44 -11.15 2.43
CA ILE A 114 -11.56 -10.29 2.85
C ILE A 114 -12.75 -10.44 1.89
N HIS A 115 -12.51 -10.45 0.58
CA HIS A 115 -13.58 -10.65 -0.40
C HIS A 115 -14.26 -12.01 -0.21
N SER A 116 -13.50 -13.10 -0.05
CA SER A 116 -14.09 -14.43 0.18
C SER A 116 -14.95 -14.53 1.45
N ILE A 117 -14.60 -13.76 2.49
CA ILE A 117 -15.40 -13.68 3.72
C ILE A 117 -16.67 -12.87 3.48
N GLY A 118 -16.57 -11.78 2.72
CA GLY A 118 -17.73 -10.99 2.30
C GLY A 118 -18.71 -11.81 1.47
N ASP A 119 -18.21 -12.58 0.49
CA ASP A 119 -19.02 -13.48 -0.34
C ASP A 119 -19.71 -14.54 0.53
N GLY A 120 -18.98 -15.20 1.42
CA GLY A 120 -19.56 -16.19 2.34
C GLY A 120 -20.61 -15.62 3.29
N TRP A 121 -20.49 -14.35 3.70
CA TRP A 121 -21.54 -13.67 4.47
C TRP A 121 -22.77 -13.34 3.62
N CYS A 122 -22.59 -12.82 2.41
CA CYS A 122 -23.66 -12.53 1.45
C CYS A 122 -24.46 -13.80 1.08
N ASP A 123 -23.78 -14.92 0.92
CA ASP A 123 -24.36 -16.22 0.58
C ASP A 123 -25.01 -16.92 1.80
N GLY A 124 -24.85 -16.36 3.01
CA GLY A 124 -25.41 -16.89 4.25
C GLY A 124 -24.62 -18.08 4.83
N GLU A 125 -23.43 -18.36 4.30
CA GLU A 125 -22.52 -19.40 4.81
C GLU A 125 -21.81 -18.96 6.11
N LEU A 126 -21.57 -17.67 6.27
CA LEU A 126 -20.97 -17.06 7.46
C LEU A 126 -21.98 -16.20 8.21
N GLY A 127 -21.93 -16.24 9.54
CA GLY A 127 -22.75 -15.40 10.39
C GLY A 127 -22.21 -13.98 10.52
N VAL A 128 -23.07 -13.06 11.00
CA VAL A 128 -22.65 -11.66 11.29
C VAL A 128 -21.50 -11.56 12.29
N VAL A 129 -21.42 -12.52 13.23
CA VAL A 129 -20.31 -12.58 14.21
C VAL A 129 -18.99 -12.95 13.52
N ASP A 130 -19.05 -13.84 12.54
CA ASP A 130 -17.87 -14.30 11.78
C ASP A 130 -17.31 -13.15 10.93
N GLU A 131 -18.18 -12.45 10.19
CA GLU A 131 -17.82 -11.26 9.40
C GLU A 131 -17.18 -10.19 10.29
N HIS A 132 -17.84 -9.80 11.38
CA HIS A 132 -17.34 -8.74 12.25
C HIS A 132 -16.01 -9.12 12.92
N THR A 133 -15.85 -10.37 13.33
CA THR A 133 -14.59 -10.88 13.89
C THR A 133 -13.47 -10.80 12.86
N ALA A 134 -13.73 -11.30 11.65
CA ALA A 134 -12.78 -11.26 10.55
C ALA A 134 -12.39 -9.82 10.16
N THR A 135 -13.36 -8.91 10.05
CA THR A 135 -13.11 -7.50 9.73
C THR A 135 -12.29 -6.81 10.82
N ALA A 136 -12.59 -7.06 12.10
CA ALA A 136 -11.82 -6.48 13.21
C ALA A 136 -10.35 -6.92 13.19
N ILE A 137 -10.09 -8.21 12.95
CA ILE A 137 -8.73 -8.75 12.87
C ILE A 137 -8.02 -8.27 11.61
N SER A 138 -8.71 -8.23 10.47
CA SER A 138 -8.16 -7.73 9.21
C SER A 138 -7.63 -6.31 9.34
N LYS A 139 -8.38 -5.42 10.02
CA LYS A 139 -7.92 -4.05 10.32
C LYS A 139 -6.62 -4.02 11.12
N ARG A 140 -6.45 -4.89 12.12
CA ARG A 140 -5.21 -4.97 12.92
C ARG A 140 -4.05 -5.55 12.12
N VAL A 141 -4.30 -6.58 11.31
CA VAL A 141 -3.30 -7.17 10.40
C VAL A 141 -2.78 -6.14 9.40
N VAL A 142 -3.69 -5.40 8.75
CA VAL A 142 -3.33 -4.30 7.82
C VAL A 142 -2.57 -3.20 8.54
N SER A 143 -3.04 -2.78 9.71
CA SER A 143 -2.37 -1.74 10.51
C SER A 143 -0.94 -2.12 10.88
N ARG A 144 -0.68 -3.40 11.12
CA ARG A 144 0.67 -3.93 11.40
C ARG A 144 1.56 -3.98 10.16
N LEU A 145 0.98 -4.06 8.96
CA LEU A 145 1.69 -4.00 7.68
C LEU A 145 2.14 -2.58 7.32
N GLY A 146 1.32 -1.57 7.62
CA GLY A 146 1.54 -0.19 7.21
C GLY A 146 2.95 0.38 7.44
N PRO A 147 3.61 0.17 8.60
CA PRO A 147 4.99 0.62 8.82
C PRO A 147 6.02 0.04 7.84
N LEU A 148 5.75 -1.16 7.29
CA LEU A 148 6.61 -1.82 6.29
C LEU A 148 6.40 -1.26 4.88
N MET A 149 5.28 -0.58 4.64
CA MET A 149 4.90 -0.02 3.34
C MET A 149 5.56 1.32 3.04
N ARG A 150 6.19 1.97 4.02
CA ARG A 150 6.83 3.27 3.77
C ARG A 150 8.10 3.07 2.94
N ALA A 151 8.00 3.40 1.66
CA ALA A 151 9.15 3.37 0.78
C ALA A 151 10.22 4.38 1.24
N LYS A 152 11.49 3.96 1.20
CA LYS A 152 12.62 4.85 1.53
C LYS A 152 12.89 5.82 0.39
N GLY A 153 13.46 6.98 0.71
CA GLY A 153 13.85 7.99 -0.28
C GLY A 153 12.93 9.20 -0.30
N ARG A 154 13.03 9.99 -1.37
CA ARG A 154 12.29 11.25 -1.51
C ARG A 154 10.82 10.98 -1.79
N SER A 155 9.95 11.65 -1.03
CA SER A 155 8.51 11.61 -1.27
C SER A 155 8.15 12.24 -2.63
N ARG A 156 7.17 11.65 -3.31
CA ARG A 156 6.56 12.15 -4.55
C ARG A 156 5.47 13.20 -4.30
N GLY A 157 5.25 13.55 -3.04
CA GLY A 157 4.21 14.48 -2.57
C GLY A 157 3.19 13.76 -1.69
N THR A 158 2.14 14.48 -1.31
CA THR A 158 1.13 13.98 -0.37
C THR A 158 -0.19 13.68 -1.07
N ILE A 159 -0.80 12.55 -0.75
CA ILE A 159 -2.17 12.20 -1.16
C ILE A 159 -3.05 12.21 0.08
N VAL A 160 -4.21 12.86 0.00
CA VAL A 160 -5.26 12.76 1.02
C VAL A 160 -6.21 11.65 0.61
N LEU A 161 -6.56 10.74 1.52
CA LEU A 161 -7.51 9.65 1.29
C LEU A 161 -8.57 9.62 2.38
N GLY A 162 -9.79 9.24 2.02
CA GLY A 162 -10.85 8.96 2.98
C GLY A 162 -12.08 8.37 2.30
N ALA A 163 -12.93 7.72 3.09
CA ALA A 163 -14.28 7.42 2.64
C ALA A 163 -15.19 8.62 2.90
N VAL A 164 -16.12 8.87 1.99
CA VAL A 164 -17.04 10.02 2.10
C VAL A 164 -17.93 9.92 3.35
N ALA A 165 -18.59 11.03 3.70
CA ALA A 165 -19.52 11.07 4.83
C ALA A 165 -20.54 9.92 4.75
N HIS A 166 -20.86 9.34 5.91
CA HIS A 166 -21.71 8.17 6.13
C HIS A 166 -21.16 6.82 5.63
N ASP A 167 -20.04 6.80 4.92
CA ASP A 167 -19.39 5.55 4.53
C ASP A 167 -18.37 5.09 5.58
N THR A 168 -18.71 4.07 6.38
CA THR A 168 -17.83 3.60 7.47
C THR A 168 -16.73 2.62 7.04
N HIS A 169 -16.61 2.31 5.74
CA HIS A 169 -15.68 1.30 5.22
C HIS A 169 -14.22 1.81 5.16
N ALA A 170 -13.56 1.88 6.31
CA ALA A 170 -12.19 2.37 6.43
C ALA A 170 -11.10 1.38 5.97
N LEU A 171 -11.40 0.07 5.90
CA LEU A 171 -10.37 -0.95 5.63
C LEU A 171 -9.78 -0.80 4.21
N ALA A 172 -10.62 -0.56 3.22
CA ALA A 172 -10.18 -0.30 1.85
C ALA A 172 -9.30 0.94 1.77
N VAL A 173 -9.66 2.03 2.49
CA VAL A 173 -8.87 3.27 2.57
C VAL A 173 -7.46 2.98 3.08
N SER A 174 -7.32 2.22 4.18
CA SER A 174 -6.01 1.89 4.74
C SER A 174 -5.15 1.00 3.82
N ILE A 175 -5.77 0.07 3.09
CA ILE A 175 -5.07 -0.76 2.09
C ILE A 175 -4.56 0.11 0.93
N VAL A 176 -5.40 1.01 0.40
CA VAL A 176 -5.01 1.95 -0.66
C VAL A 176 -3.90 2.89 -0.16
N ALA A 177 -3.99 3.36 1.08
CA ALA A 177 -2.96 4.18 1.70
C ALA A 177 -1.60 3.47 1.75
N ASP A 178 -1.60 2.21 2.13
CA ASP A 178 -0.42 1.36 2.15
C ASP A 178 0.20 1.19 0.75
N ILE A 179 -0.62 0.86 -0.26
CA ILE A 179 -0.18 0.73 -1.66
C ILE A 179 0.48 2.02 -2.18
N LEU A 180 -0.10 3.18 -1.87
CA LEU A 180 0.45 4.47 -2.26
C LEU A 180 1.73 4.84 -1.50
N ARG A 181 1.84 4.47 -0.21
CA ARG A 181 3.08 4.62 0.57
C ARG A 181 4.22 3.77 0.01
N ALA A 182 3.92 2.56 -0.45
CA ALA A 182 4.90 1.71 -1.13
C ALA A 182 5.36 2.31 -2.46
N SER A 183 4.54 3.20 -3.05
CA SER A 183 4.84 3.94 -4.27
C SER A 183 5.45 5.32 -4.00
N HIS A 184 6.09 5.51 -2.83
CA HIS A 184 6.79 6.74 -2.43
C HIS A 184 5.91 8.00 -2.26
N TYR A 185 4.60 7.85 -2.04
CA TYR A 185 3.75 8.96 -1.62
C TYR A 185 3.68 9.06 -0.09
N ASN A 186 3.61 10.29 0.44
CA ASN A 186 3.05 10.49 1.77
C ASN A 186 1.53 10.36 1.66
N VAL A 187 0.88 9.77 2.66
CA VAL A 187 -0.57 9.59 2.66
C VAL A 187 -1.16 10.04 3.98
N ILE A 188 -2.06 11.03 3.91
CA ILE A 188 -2.97 11.41 4.99
C ILE A 188 -4.22 10.55 4.82
N ASP A 189 -4.33 9.51 5.66
CA ASP A 189 -5.48 8.61 5.70
C ASP A 189 -6.48 9.13 6.75
N LEU A 190 -7.63 9.62 6.28
CA LEU A 190 -8.73 10.15 7.10
C LEU A 190 -9.72 9.06 7.54
N GLY A 191 -9.51 7.81 7.11
CA GLY A 191 -10.34 6.67 7.46
C GLY A 191 -11.71 6.71 6.80
N GLY A 192 -12.72 6.17 7.49
CA GLY A 192 -14.11 6.15 7.05
C GLY A 192 -14.92 7.30 7.64
N ASN A 193 -16.07 7.59 7.03
CA ASN A 193 -17.05 8.58 7.47
C ASN A 193 -16.44 9.97 7.64
N THR A 194 -15.69 10.42 6.63
CA THR A 194 -14.96 11.68 6.65
C THR A 194 -15.87 12.84 6.20
N PRO A 195 -16.11 13.86 7.05
CA PRO A 195 -16.83 15.07 6.65
C PRO A 195 -16.09 15.86 5.57
N VAL A 196 -16.83 16.65 4.79
CA VAL A 196 -16.28 17.47 3.69
C VAL A 196 -15.18 18.40 4.20
N GLU A 197 -15.42 19.04 5.34
CA GLU A 197 -14.51 20.01 5.96
C GLU A 197 -13.16 19.37 6.31
N SER A 198 -13.18 18.11 6.78
CA SER A 198 -11.95 17.37 7.10
C SER A 198 -11.09 17.12 5.86
N PHE A 199 -11.69 16.90 4.69
CA PHE A 199 -10.92 16.83 3.43
C PHE A 199 -10.28 18.17 3.09
N ILE A 200 -11.03 19.26 3.20
CA ILE A 200 -10.52 20.61 2.90
C ILE A 200 -9.35 20.98 3.83
N ASP A 201 -9.51 20.75 5.13
CA ASP A 201 -8.47 21.01 6.12
C ASP A 201 -7.22 20.16 5.86
N ALA A 202 -7.40 18.85 5.60
CA ALA A 202 -6.30 17.95 5.30
C ALA A 202 -5.54 18.35 4.02
N ILE A 203 -6.25 18.77 2.97
CA ILE A 203 -5.64 19.29 1.74
C ILE A 203 -4.85 20.56 2.02
N GLY A 204 -5.42 21.49 2.79
CA GLY A 204 -4.75 22.76 3.16
C GLY A 204 -3.51 22.57 4.03
N MET A 205 -3.48 21.53 4.87
CA MET A 205 -2.34 21.19 5.73
C MET A 205 -1.27 20.32 5.04
N ALA A 206 -1.61 19.68 3.92
CA ALA A 206 -0.73 18.75 3.23
C ALA A 206 0.38 19.46 2.45
N ASP A 207 1.64 19.18 2.81
CA ASP A 207 2.78 19.61 2.00
C ASP A 207 2.76 18.91 0.63
N GLN A 208 2.85 19.71 -0.44
CA GLN A 208 2.78 19.26 -1.82
C GLN A 208 1.62 18.27 -2.08
N CYS A 209 0.39 18.65 -1.71
CA CYS A 209 -0.79 17.85 -2.02
C CYS A 209 -0.89 17.60 -3.54
N ARG A 210 -0.88 16.33 -3.95
CA ARG A 210 -0.88 15.91 -5.36
C ARG A 210 -2.23 15.43 -5.84
N ALA A 211 -3.01 14.81 -4.96
CA ALA A 211 -4.33 14.29 -5.29
C ALA A 211 -5.16 14.08 -4.02
N LEU A 212 -6.48 14.04 -4.23
CA LEU A 212 -7.45 13.51 -3.27
C LEU A 212 -7.95 12.15 -3.79
N GLY A 213 -8.02 11.15 -2.92
CA GLY A 213 -8.71 9.88 -3.18
C GLY A 213 -9.97 9.74 -2.34
N LEU A 214 -11.08 9.43 -3.00
CA LEU A 214 -12.35 9.13 -2.34
C LEU A 214 -12.67 7.64 -2.47
N SER A 215 -12.85 6.97 -1.34
CA SER A 215 -13.41 5.62 -1.27
C SER A 215 -14.92 5.70 -1.13
N VAL A 216 -15.64 4.91 -1.92
CA VAL A 216 -17.10 4.86 -1.94
C VAL A 216 -17.53 3.40 -2.01
N SER A 217 -18.04 2.88 -0.91
CA SER A 217 -18.49 1.50 -0.74
C SER A 217 -20.01 1.37 -0.63
N VAL A 218 -20.71 2.50 -0.46
CA VAL A 218 -22.17 2.60 -0.38
C VAL A 218 -22.69 3.62 -1.39
N THR A 219 -23.99 3.63 -1.68
CA THR A 219 -24.61 4.67 -2.52
C THR A 219 -24.49 6.04 -1.83
N ALA A 220 -23.58 6.88 -2.31
CA ALA A 220 -23.21 8.14 -1.66
C ALA A 220 -22.90 9.28 -2.66
N ASP A 221 -23.56 9.27 -3.83
CA ASP A 221 -23.37 10.25 -4.89
C ASP A 221 -23.43 11.70 -4.41
N ASP A 222 -24.40 12.03 -3.55
CA ASP A 222 -24.57 13.38 -3.03
C ASP A 222 -23.40 13.80 -2.15
N GLN A 223 -22.90 12.90 -1.29
CA GLN A 223 -21.74 13.15 -0.43
C GLN A 223 -20.46 13.28 -1.26
N VAL A 224 -20.31 12.47 -2.31
CA VAL A 224 -19.20 12.60 -3.27
C VAL A 224 -19.27 13.94 -3.98
N ARG A 225 -20.43 14.31 -4.56
CA ARG A 225 -20.60 15.60 -5.26
C ARG A 225 -20.37 16.79 -4.35
N ALA A 226 -20.83 16.72 -3.09
CA ALA A 226 -20.58 17.76 -2.09
C ALA A 226 -19.07 17.91 -1.82
N THR A 227 -18.36 16.80 -1.60
CA THR A 227 -16.92 16.80 -1.38
C THR A 227 -16.17 17.35 -2.59
N VAL A 228 -16.48 16.85 -3.79
CA VAL A 228 -15.89 17.29 -5.05
C VAL A 228 -16.13 18.78 -5.27
N SER A 229 -17.36 19.27 -5.05
CA SER A 229 -17.68 20.69 -5.22
C SER A 229 -16.87 21.57 -4.27
N ALA A 230 -16.76 21.20 -2.99
CA ALA A 230 -15.98 21.94 -2.01
C ALA A 230 -14.47 21.96 -2.35
N VAL A 231 -13.92 20.83 -2.81
CA VAL A 231 -12.52 20.74 -3.25
C VAL A 231 -12.29 21.58 -4.49
N ARG A 232 -13.24 21.63 -5.43
CA ARG A 232 -13.12 22.48 -6.62
C ARG A 232 -13.12 23.98 -6.30
N LEU A 233 -13.75 24.40 -5.21
CA LEU A 233 -13.73 25.79 -4.75
C LEU A 233 -12.39 26.19 -4.11
N THR A 234 -11.71 25.26 -3.42
CA THR A 234 -10.51 25.55 -2.62
C THR A 234 -9.20 25.12 -3.29
N ALA A 235 -9.26 24.05 -4.08
CA ALA A 235 -8.14 23.45 -4.80
C ALA A 235 -8.59 23.03 -6.22
N PRO A 236 -8.92 23.99 -7.11
CA PRO A 236 -9.60 23.74 -8.38
C PRO A 236 -8.85 22.79 -9.33
N THR A 237 -7.52 22.76 -9.21
CA THR A 237 -6.65 21.93 -10.07
C THR A 237 -6.25 20.59 -9.45
N LEU A 238 -6.61 20.34 -8.19
CA LEU A 238 -6.23 19.09 -7.52
C LEU A 238 -7.00 17.92 -8.14
N PRO A 239 -6.33 16.92 -8.73
CA PRO A 239 -7.01 15.75 -9.27
C PRO A 239 -7.69 14.97 -8.14
N ILE A 240 -8.91 14.51 -8.40
CA ILE A 240 -9.70 13.67 -7.48
C ILE A 240 -9.82 12.29 -8.11
N VAL A 241 -9.33 11.26 -7.46
CA VAL A 241 -9.49 9.86 -7.88
C VAL A 241 -10.58 9.24 -7.03
N ILE A 242 -11.50 8.50 -7.66
CA ILE A 242 -12.61 7.84 -6.97
C ILE A 242 -12.51 6.33 -7.20
N GLY A 243 -12.87 5.53 -6.18
CA GLY A 243 -12.95 4.09 -6.31
C GLY A 243 -13.84 3.47 -5.23
N GLY A 244 -13.92 2.15 -5.22
CA GLY A 244 -14.76 1.38 -4.29
C GLY A 244 -16.02 0.83 -4.95
N THR A 245 -16.69 -0.07 -4.24
CA THR A 245 -17.80 -0.89 -4.74
C THR A 245 -19.08 -0.11 -4.99
N GLY A 246 -19.22 1.09 -4.42
CA GLY A 246 -20.35 1.99 -4.68
C GLY A 246 -20.24 2.76 -6.00
N VAL A 247 -19.12 2.62 -6.73
CA VAL A 247 -18.88 3.31 -8.01
C VAL A 247 -18.96 2.29 -9.14
N GLU A 248 -20.08 2.33 -9.85
CA GLU A 248 -20.49 1.31 -10.85
C GLU A 248 -19.60 1.25 -12.10
N SER A 249 -18.99 2.37 -12.50
CA SER A 249 -18.18 2.45 -13.73
C SER A 249 -17.29 3.69 -13.76
N ALA A 250 -16.36 3.73 -14.72
CA ALA A 250 -15.58 4.92 -15.02
C ALA A 250 -16.47 6.11 -15.41
N ASP A 251 -17.53 5.88 -16.18
CA ASP A 251 -18.48 6.93 -16.59
C ASP A 251 -19.22 7.51 -15.38
N HIS A 252 -19.64 6.65 -14.45
CA HIS A 252 -20.24 7.09 -13.19
C HIS A 252 -19.24 7.94 -12.38
N ALA A 253 -17.98 7.50 -12.25
CA ALA A 253 -16.94 8.29 -11.58
C ALA A 253 -16.70 9.66 -12.25
N VAL A 254 -16.75 9.74 -13.57
CA VAL A 254 -16.63 11.02 -14.31
C VAL A 254 -17.82 11.94 -14.02
N GLN A 255 -19.05 11.40 -13.99
CA GLN A 255 -20.24 12.18 -13.63
C GLN A 255 -20.18 12.73 -12.20
N LEU A 256 -19.46 12.07 -11.31
CA LEU A 256 -19.19 12.53 -9.95
C LEU A 256 -18.07 13.59 -9.87
N GLY A 257 -17.40 13.90 -10.99
CA GLY A 257 -16.36 14.94 -11.09
C GLY A 257 -14.94 14.48 -10.79
N SER A 258 -14.68 13.16 -10.89
CA SER A 258 -13.34 12.59 -10.78
C SER A 258 -12.45 12.90 -11.99
N ALA A 259 -11.14 12.90 -11.75
CA ALA A 259 -10.09 12.91 -12.76
C ALA A 259 -9.57 11.48 -13.07
N GLY A 260 -10.04 10.47 -12.34
CA GLY A 260 -9.65 9.08 -12.51
C GLY A 260 -10.50 8.14 -11.68
N TYR A 261 -10.64 6.90 -12.16
CA TYR A 261 -11.38 5.82 -11.51
C TYR A 261 -10.47 4.61 -11.28
N ALA A 262 -10.35 4.16 -10.03
CA ALA A 262 -9.63 2.94 -9.69
C ALA A 262 -10.62 1.82 -9.39
N ALA A 263 -10.75 0.86 -10.33
CA ALA A 263 -11.70 -0.24 -10.21
C ALA A 263 -11.25 -1.31 -9.21
N ASN A 264 -9.94 -1.47 -9.03
CA ASN A 264 -9.36 -2.42 -8.08
C ASN A 264 -8.02 -1.92 -7.53
N SER A 265 -7.47 -2.66 -6.57
CA SER A 265 -6.23 -2.29 -5.89
C SER A 265 -5.01 -2.17 -6.81
N ARG A 266 -4.94 -2.92 -7.91
CA ARG A 266 -3.81 -2.87 -8.86
C ARG A 266 -3.83 -1.59 -9.71
N ASP A 267 -5.02 -1.03 -9.93
CA ASP A 267 -5.20 0.18 -10.72
C ASP A 267 -4.88 1.46 -9.94
N VAL A 268 -4.81 1.38 -8.59
CA VAL A 268 -4.61 2.53 -7.71
C VAL A 268 -3.40 3.36 -8.15
N VAL A 269 -2.21 2.78 -8.20
CA VAL A 269 -0.99 3.56 -8.49
C VAL A 269 -1.03 4.15 -9.91
N PRO A 270 -1.31 3.36 -10.97
CA PRO A 270 -1.39 3.90 -12.33
C PRO A 270 -2.40 5.05 -12.48
N VAL A 271 -3.59 4.93 -11.88
CA VAL A 271 -4.65 5.94 -12.00
C VAL A 271 -4.27 7.23 -11.28
N PHE A 272 -3.70 7.13 -10.07
CA PHE A 272 -3.21 8.32 -9.37
C PHE A 272 -2.08 9.00 -10.12
N GLU A 273 -1.11 8.25 -10.66
CA GLU A 273 -0.01 8.81 -11.44
C GLU A 273 -0.50 9.51 -12.71
N GLN A 274 -1.44 8.90 -13.44
CA GLN A 274 -2.03 9.49 -14.63
C GLN A 274 -2.82 10.76 -14.33
N ALA A 275 -3.61 10.77 -13.26
CA ALA A 275 -4.40 11.94 -12.86
C ALA A 275 -3.49 13.10 -12.41
N ILE A 276 -2.40 12.80 -11.68
CA ILE A 276 -1.39 13.79 -11.27
C ILE A 276 -0.65 14.37 -12.47
N ALA A 277 -0.23 13.53 -13.43
CA ALA A 277 0.43 13.98 -14.64
C ALA A 277 -0.47 14.89 -15.49
N SER A 278 -1.73 14.48 -15.69
CA SER A 278 -2.71 15.24 -16.49
C SER A 278 -3.05 16.60 -15.86
N ALA A 279 -3.01 16.72 -14.54
CA ALA A 279 -3.20 17.99 -13.84
C ALA A 279 -1.99 18.93 -14.00
N ALA A 280 -0.78 18.38 -14.12
CA ALA A 280 0.45 19.16 -14.32
C ALA A 280 0.55 19.76 -15.73
N ASP A 281 0.01 19.08 -16.74
CA ASP A 281 0.06 19.50 -18.15
C ASP A 281 -1.01 20.55 -18.53
N LYS A 282 -1.99 20.84 -17.66
CA LYS A 282 -3.00 21.87 -17.95
C LYS A 282 -2.38 23.28 -17.91
N PRO A 283 -2.50 24.09 -19.01
CA PRO A 283 -1.90 25.42 -19.08
C PRO A 283 -2.48 26.38 -18.02
N LEU A 284 -1.64 27.33 -17.57
CA LEU A 284 -1.98 28.29 -16.50
C LEU A 284 -3.24 29.14 -16.76
N THR A 285 -3.72 29.21 -18.00
CA THR A 285 -4.86 30.04 -18.42
C THR A 285 -6.23 29.47 -18.06
N ASP A 286 -6.32 28.19 -17.65
CA ASP A 286 -7.58 27.52 -17.26
C ASP A 286 -7.73 27.34 -15.73
N ARG A 287 -6.91 28.03 -14.92
CA ARG A 287 -7.07 28.03 -13.45
C ARG A 287 -8.07 29.12 -13.06
N PRO A 288 -9.15 28.81 -12.32
CA PRO A 288 -10.03 29.85 -11.79
C PRO A 288 -9.19 30.81 -10.93
N THR A 289 -9.31 32.11 -11.23
CA THR A 289 -8.75 33.21 -10.43
C THR A 289 -9.37 33.30 -9.06
#